data_AF-A0A957QVM2-F1
#
_entry.id   AF-A0A957QVM2-F1
#
_cell.length_a   1.000
_cell.length_b   1.000
_cell.length_c   1.000
_cell.angle_alpha   90.00
_cell.angle_beta   90.00
_cell.angle_gamma   90.00
#
_symmetry.space_group_name_H-M   'P 1'
#
loop_
_entity.id
_entity.type
_entity.pdbx_description
1 polymer ?
#
loop_
_entity_poly.entity_id
_entity_poly.type
_entity_poly.pdbx_seq_one_letter_code
_entity_poly.pdbx_strand_id
1 'polypeptide(L)'
;DDAAQAGATWANIGRQEAILEGFVDFEREVSVVAARGLDGSFAHWGVIENVHRDHILDLSTAPAAVDPRTAQEAVDLARTVLEQLDVVGVLCVEMFLDRGGRLLINELAPRPHNSGHLTIEAAATSQFEQQARAICGLPLGSTELLRPAAMVNLLGDLWEAGEPDWAAGLAVPGVKLHLYGKQTPRIGRKMGHLTAVAGTIEAARENALRARTALTARATGQK
;
A
#
# COMPACT_ATOMS: atom_id res chain seq x y z
N ASP A 1 2.20 2.62 29.08
CA ASP A 1 0.85 3.15 29.32
C ASP A 1 0.73 3.72 30.71
N ASP A 2 0.56 5.04 30.78
CA ASP A 2 0.18 5.72 32.02
C ASP A 2 -1.27 6.16 31.87
N ALA A 3 -2.19 5.49 32.58
CA ALA A 3 -3.60 5.84 32.60
C ALA A 3 -3.83 7.30 33.04
N ALA A 4 -2.87 7.92 33.74
CA ALA A 4 -2.93 9.33 34.12
C ALA A 4 -2.83 10.28 32.91
N GLN A 5 -2.27 9.84 31.78
CA GLN A 5 -2.15 10.68 30.57
C GLN A 5 -3.44 10.74 29.75
N ALA A 6 -4.35 9.77 29.90
CA ALA A 6 -5.57 9.68 29.08
C ALA A 6 -6.43 10.95 29.16
N GLY A 7 -6.59 11.53 30.35
CA GLY A 7 -7.35 12.77 30.54
C GLY A 7 -6.71 13.98 29.85
N ALA A 8 -5.38 14.10 29.91
CA ALA A 8 -4.64 15.16 29.25
C ALA A 8 -4.68 14.99 27.71
N THR A 9 -4.49 13.78 27.21
CA THR A 9 -4.58 13.47 25.77
C THR A 9 -5.98 13.76 25.22
N TRP A 10 -7.04 13.34 25.94
CA TRP A 10 -8.42 13.63 25.53
C TRP A 10 -8.70 15.14 25.49
N ALA A 11 -8.16 15.90 26.44
CA ALA A 11 -8.24 17.36 26.40
C ALA A 11 -7.48 17.97 25.20
N ASN A 12 -6.28 17.45 24.90
CA ASN A 12 -5.44 17.93 23.80
C ASN A 12 -6.07 17.72 22.42
N ILE A 13 -6.85 16.65 22.23
CA ILE A 13 -7.63 16.42 21.00
C ILE A 13 -8.98 17.15 21.00
N GLY A 14 -9.19 18.08 21.93
CA GLY A 14 -10.41 18.90 22.00
C GLY A 14 -11.63 18.16 22.54
N ARG A 15 -11.43 17.07 23.29
CA ARG A 15 -12.49 16.21 23.85
C ARG A 15 -13.48 15.70 22.81
N GLN A 16 -13.01 15.47 21.59
CA GLN A 16 -13.80 14.88 20.52
C GLN A 16 -14.06 13.39 20.81
N GLU A 17 -15.02 12.82 20.08
CA GLU A 17 -15.22 11.38 20.06
C GLU A 17 -13.93 10.71 19.57
N ALA A 18 -13.46 9.72 20.35
CA ALA A 18 -12.19 9.06 20.11
C ALA A 18 -12.25 7.61 20.59
N ILE A 19 -11.43 6.77 19.96
CA ILE A 19 -11.21 5.39 20.36
C ILE A 19 -9.80 5.33 20.97
N LEU A 20 -9.69 4.68 22.14
CA LEU A 20 -8.40 4.35 22.73
C LEU A 20 -8.12 2.87 22.50
N GLU A 21 -7.13 2.59 21.66
CA GLU A 21 -6.76 1.23 21.26
C GLU A 21 -5.50 0.79 22.03
N GLY A 22 -5.45 -0.49 22.38
CA GLY A 22 -4.25 -1.07 22.96
C GLY A 22 -3.13 -1.11 21.92
N PHE A 23 -1.90 -0.78 22.33
CA PHE A 23 -0.76 -0.85 21.44
C PHE A 23 -0.51 -2.31 21.01
N VAL A 24 -0.47 -2.56 19.70
CA VAL A 24 -0.20 -3.88 19.13
C VAL A 24 1.31 -4.01 18.90
N ASP A 25 1.97 -4.94 19.60
CA ASP A 25 3.36 -5.32 19.30
C ASP A 25 3.39 -6.24 18.07
N PHE A 26 3.42 -5.61 16.90
CA PHE A 26 3.41 -6.31 15.61
C PHE A 26 4.81 -6.56 15.06
N GLU A 27 4.96 -7.68 14.35
CA GLU A 27 6.16 -7.97 13.55
C GLU A 27 6.06 -7.29 12.18
N ARG A 28 4.87 -7.30 11.57
CA ARG A 28 4.65 -6.78 10.22
C ARG A 28 3.29 -6.11 10.07
N GLU A 29 3.24 -5.12 9.19
CA GLU A 29 1.99 -4.58 8.67
C GLU A 29 1.73 -5.20 7.31
N VAL A 30 0.54 -5.73 7.12
CA VAL A 30 0.12 -6.34 5.86
C VAL A 30 -1.24 -5.81 5.43
N SER A 31 -1.54 -5.95 4.16
CA SER A 31 -2.87 -5.65 3.65
C SER A 31 -3.31 -6.68 2.63
N VAL A 32 -4.60 -6.91 2.54
CA VAL A 32 -5.22 -7.60 1.42
C VAL A 32 -6.13 -6.60 0.72
N VAL A 33 -5.82 -6.31 -0.54
CA VAL A 33 -6.74 -5.63 -1.44
C VAL A 33 -7.57 -6.71 -2.12
N ALA A 34 -8.88 -6.52 -2.18
CA ALA A 34 -9.79 -7.46 -2.81
C ALA A 34 -10.93 -6.72 -3.53
N ALA A 35 -11.52 -7.38 -4.52
CA ALA A 35 -12.69 -6.94 -5.24
C ALA A 35 -13.84 -7.93 -5.03
N ARG A 36 -15.05 -7.40 -4.87
CA ARG A 36 -16.30 -8.18 -4.87
C ARG A 36 -17.27 -7.63 -5.92
N GLY A 37 -17.77 -8.51 -6.78
CA GLY A 37 -18.71 -8.18 -7.85
C GLY A 37 -20.17 -8.17 -7.38
N LEU A 38 -21.06 -7.61 -8.20
CA LEU A 38 -22.52 -7.62 -7.97
C LEU A 38 -23.11 -9.04 -7.86
N ASP A 39 -22.47 -10.01 -8.49
CA ASP A 39 -22.83 -11.43 -8.44
C ASP A 39 -22.23 -12.16 -7.23
N GLY A 40 -21.54 -11.45 -6.33
CA GLY A 40 -20.85 -12.02 -5.18
C GLY A 40 -19.49 -12.67 -5.52
N SER A 41 -19.03 -12.60 -6.78
CA SER A 41 -17.68 -13.06 -7.14
C SER A 41 -16.61 -12.31 -6.34
N PHE A 42 -15.53 -12.99 -5.99
CA PHE A 42 -14.46 -12.46 -5.15
C PHE A 42 -13.10 -12.68 -5.80
N ALA A 43 -12.28 -11.65 -5.86
CA ALA A 43 -10.91 -11.71 -6.36
C ALA A 43 -9.96 -10.90 -5.47
N HIS A 44 -8.73 -11.37 -5.26
CA HIS A 44 -7.74 -10.73 -4.37
C HIS A 44 -6.33 -10.79 -4.96
N TRP A 45 -5.45 -9.85 -4.59
CA TRP A 45 -4.05 -9.84 -5.05
C TRP A 45 -3.08 -10.54 -4.07
N GLY A 46 -3.64 -11.32 -3.14
CA GLY A 46 -2.86 -11.94 -2.05
C GLY A 46 -2.45 -10.92 -0.99
N VAL A 47 -1.50 -11.30 -0.15
CA VAL A 47 -1.00 -10.44 0.92
C VAL A 47 0.10 -9.52 0.40
N ILE A 48 -0.04 -8.24 0.73
CA ILE A 48 0.93 -7.18 0.45
C ILE A 48 1.54 -6.77 1.80
N GLU A 49 2.86 -6.78 1.90
CA GLU A 49 3.56 -6.26 3.09
C GLU A 49 3.77 -4.76 2.94
N ASN A 50 3.52 -4.02 4.02
CA ASN A 50 3.58 -2.56 4.06
C ASN A 50 4.58 -2.10 5.12
N VAL A 51 5.33 -1.05 4.80
CA VAL A 51 6.18 -0.35 5.76
C VAL A 51 5.75 1.10 5.81
N HIS A 52 5.34 1.55 6.99
CA HIS A 52 5.02 2.96 7.24
C HIS A 52 6.22 3.70 7.85
N ARG A 53 6.37 4.98 7.52
CA ARG A 53 7.28 5.92 8.17
C ARG A 53 6.51 7.18 8.47
N ASP A 54 6.61 7.68 9.71
CA ASP A 54 5.88 8.88 10.16
C ASP A 54 4.38 8.79 9.86
N HIS A 55 3.81 7.59 10.07
CA HIS A 55 2.39 7.26 9.79
C HIS A 55 1.96 7.37 8.31
N ILE A 56 2.92 7.39 7.38
CA ILE A 56 2.67 7.41 5.93
C ILE A 56 3.25 6.15 5.30
N LEU A 57 2.49 5.50 4.43
CA LEU A 57 2.97 4.33 3.68
C LEU A 57 4.21 4.71 2.86
N ASP A 58 5.34 4.06 3.16
CA ASP A 58 6.62 4.32 2.51
C ASP A 58 6.88 3.30 1.39
N LEU A 59 6.67 2.02 1.68
CA LEU A 59 6.98 0.89 0.80
C LEU A 59 5.88 -0.18 0.91
N SER A 60 5.45 -0.72 -0.23
CA SER A 60 4.64 -1.93 -0.31
C SER A 60 5.34 -2.98 -1.17
N THR A 61 5.27 -4.25 -0.77
CA THR A 61 5.88 -5.38 -1.50
C THR A 61 4.89 -6.53 -1.67
N ALA A 62 4.83 -7.07 -2.89
CA ALA A 62 4.01 -8.23 -3.23
C ALA A 62 4.80 -9.26 -4.07
N PRO A 63 4.74 -10.55 -3.75
CA PRO A 63 4.01 -11.14 -2.62
C PRO A 63 4.69 -10.83 -1.27
N ALA A 64 3.92 -10.75 -0.18
CA ALA A 64 4.45 -10.64 1.17
C ALA A 64 5.21 -11.91 1.59
N ALA A 65 6.29 -11.76 2.35
CA ALA A 65 7.10 -12.88 2.82
C ALA A 65 6.56 -13.49 4.13
N VAL A 66 5.30 -13.92 4.12
CA VAL A 66 4.59 -14.52 5.27
C VAL A 66 4.37 -16.02 5.06
N ASP A 67 4.14 -16.76 6.16
CA ASP A 67 3.81 -18.18 6.10
C ASP A 67 2.52 -18.42 5.27
N PRO A 68 2.44 -19.49 4.45
CA PRO A 68 1.26 -19.76 3.61
C PRO A 68 -0.06 -19.83 4.39
N ARG A 69 -0.05 -20.31 5.63
CA ARG A 69 -1.25 -20.33 6.48
C ARG A 69 -1.67 -18.92 6.88
N THR A 70 -0.72 -18.07 7.24
CA THR A 70 -0.99 -16.64 7.52
C THR A 70 -1.51 -15.92 6.29
N ALA A 71 -0.96 -16.24 5.11
CA ALA A 71 -1.43 -15.67 3.85
C ALA A 71 -2.89 -16.04 3.56
N GLN A 72 -3.25 -17.31 3.77
CA GLN A 72 -4.61 -17.78 3.59
C GLN A 72 -5.57 -17.14 4.61
N GLU A 73 -5.17 -17.08 5.89
CA GLU A 73 -5.97 -16.46 6.94
C GLU A 73 -6.26 -14.97 6.67
N ALA A 74 -5.26 -14.22 6.19
CA ALA A 74 -5.42 -12.82 5.79
C ALA A 74 -6.44 -12.66 4.64
N VAL A 75 -6.41 -13.55 3.65
CA VAL A 75 -7.36 -13.54 2.52
C VAL A 75 -8.76 -13.92 2.98
N ASP A 76 -8.89 -14.90 3.88
CA ASP A 76 -10.18 -15.34 4.42
C ASP A 76 -10.82 -14.26 5.32
N LEU A 77 -10.00 -13.55 6.11
CA LEU A 77 -10.43 -12.36 6.86
C LEU A 77 -10.95 -11.28 5.91
N ALA A 78 -10.21 -10.97 4.84
CA ALA A 78 -10.64 -9.99 3.86
C ALA A 78 -11.94 -10.40 3.16
N ARG A 79 -12.06 -11.65 2.71
CA ARG A 79 -13.30 -12.20 2.14
C ARG A 79 -14.47 -12.02 3.10
N THR A 80 -14.30 -12.41 4.36
CA THR A 80 -15.33 -12.29 5.40
C THR A 80 -15.78 -10.84 5.55
N VAL A 81 -14.85 -9.89 5.59
CA VAL A 81 -15.17 -8.45 5.67
C VAL A 81 -15.98 -8.00 4.45
N LEU A 82 -15.55 -8.33 3.24
CA LEU A 82 -16.25 -7.92 2.01
C LEU A 82 -17.65 -8.53 1.91
N GLU A 83 -17.83 -9.77 2.35
CA GLU A 83 -19.12 -10.46 2.35
C GLU A 83 -20.07 -9.90 3.42
N GLN A 84 -19.59 -9.70 4.66
CA GLN A 84 -20.41 -9.20 5.77
C GLN A 84 -20.82 -7.74 5.60
N LEU A 85 -19.99 -6.93 4.93
CA LEU A 85 -20.30 -5.54 4.60
C LEU A 85 -21.02 -5.38 3.25
N ASP A 86 -21.33 -6.51 2.58
CA ASP A 86 -21.94 -6.55 1.24
C ASP A 86 -21.27 -5.61 0.22
N VAL A 87 -19.95 -5.63 0.19
CA VAL A 87 -19.15 -4.75 -0.66
C VAL A 87 -19.40 -5.05 -2.13
N VAL A 88 -19.57 -4.00 -2.93
CA VAL A 88 -19.50 -4.02 -4.40
C VAL A 88 -18.41 -3.04 -4.83
N GLY A 89 -17.34 -3.55 -5.45
CA GLY A 89 -16.14 -2.77 -5.75
C GLY A 89 -14.90 -3.34 -5.07
N VAL A 90 -13.90 -2.49 -4.88
CA VAL A 90 -12.63 -2.80 -4.22
C VAL A 90 -12.65 -2.31 -2.78
N LEU A 91 -12.15 -3.15 -1.88
CA LEU A 91 -11.88 -2.80 -0.50
C LEU A 91 -10.48 -3.31 -0.11
N CYS A 92 -9.76 -2.51 0.68
CA CYS A 92 -8.53 -2.93 1.32
C CYS A 92 -8.76 -3.15 2.82
N VAL A 93 -8.26 -4.28 3.31
CA VAL A 93 -8.19 -4.61 4.73
C VAL A 93 -6.73 -4.50 5.15
N GLU A 94 -6.41 -3.55 6.02
CA GLU A 94 -5.10 -3.45 6.65
C GLU A 94 -5.07 -4.24 7.95
N MET A 95 -3.96 -4.92 8.20
CA MET A 95 -3.79 -5.83 9.31
C MET A 95 -2.41 -5.71 9.93
N PHE A 96 -2.35 -5.91 11.24
CA PHE A 96 -1.13 -6.21 11.96
C PHE A 96 -0.95 -7.72 12.08
N LEU A 97 0.23 -8.21 11.73
CA LEU A 97 0.68 -9.56 12.07
C LEU A 97 1.52 -9.46 13.35
N ASP A 98 0.99 -9.96 14.47
CA ASP A 98 1.70 -9.93 15.74
C ASP A 98 2.84 -10.96 15.82
N ARG A 99 3.70 -10.82 16.83
CA ARG A 99 4.83 -11.74 17.06
C ARG A 99 4.41 -13.17 17.42
N GLY A 100 3.15 -13.38 17.77
CA GLY A 100 2.55 -14.69 18.01
C GLY A 100 1.96 -15.33 16.74
N GLY A 101 2.02 -14.63 15.60
CA GLY A 101 1.45 -15.08 14.33
C GLY A 101 -0.05 -14.82 14.18
N ARG A 102 -0.64 -13.98 15.04
CA ARG A 102 -2.06 -13.60 14.95
C ARG A 102 -2.23 -12.37 14.07
N LEU A 103 -3.25 -12.40 13.23
CA LEU A 103 -3.70 -11.24 12.44
C LEU A 103 -4.74 -10.42 13.21
N LEU A 104 -4.56 -9.11 13.23
CA LEU A 104 -5.51 -8.13 13.78
C LEU A 104 -5.83 -7.11 12.70
N ILE A 105 -7.11 -6.91 12.38
CA ILE A 105 -7.53 -5.85 11.45
C ILE A 105 -7.30 -4.49 12.13
N ASN A 106 -6.57 -3.62 11.42
CA ASN A 106 -6.30 -2.25 11.83
C ASN A 106 -7.36 -1.30 11.24
N GLU A 107 -7.47 -1.26 9.91
CA GLU A 107 -8.41 -0.38 9.23
C GLU A 107 -8.96 -0.97 7.92
N LEU A 108 -10.06 -0.37 7.46
CA LEU A 108 -10.73 -0.73 6.21
C LEU A 108 -10.81 0.49 5.30
N ALA A 109 -10.42 0.32 4.03
CA ALA A 109 -10.59 1.34 3.00
C ALA A 109 -11.51 0.83 1.88
N PRO A 110 -12.79 1.26 1.81
CA PRO A 110 -13.76 0.81 0.81
C PRO A 110 -13.56 1.49 -0.55
N ARG A 111 -12.34 1.40 -1.06
CA ARG A 111 -11.88 1.99 -2.33
C ARG A 111 -10.56 1.33 -2.75
N PRO A 112 -10.11 1.56 -4.00
CA PRO A 112 -8.71 1.35 -4.36
C PRO A 112 -7.76 2.00 -3.34
N HIS A 113 -6.69 1.29 -3.01
CA HIS A 113 -5.80 1.59 -1.90
C HIS A 113 -4.36 1.83 -2.37
N ASN A 114 -3.58 2.57 -1.59
CA ASN A 114 -2.21 2.94 -1.96
C ASN A 114 -1.31 1.69 -2.02
N SER A 115 -1.44 0.77 -1.04
CA SER A 115 -0.70 -0.50 -1.06
C SER A 115 -0.98 -1.36 -2.30
N GLY A 116 -2.16 -1.21 -2.91
CA GLY A 116 -2.54 -1.89 -4.15
C GLY A 116 -2.02 -1.25 -5.44
N HIS A 117 -1.30 -0.12 -5.40
CA HIS A 117 -0.86 0.57 -6.63
C HIS A 117 0.11 -0.29 -7.47
N LEU A 118 0.90 -1.17 -6.83
CA LEU A 118 1.75 -2.14 -7.53
C LEU A 118 0.99 -3.03 -8.53
N THR A 119 -0.33 -3.18 -8.37
CA THR A 119 -1.16 -4.00 -9.27
C THR A 119 -1.28 -3.43 -10.67
N ILE A 120 -0.94 -2.15 -10.89
CA ILE A 120 -0.90 -1.54 -12.22
C ILE A 120 0.17 -2.21 -13.08
N GLU A 121 1.35 -2.48 -12.51
CA GLU A 121 2.48 -3.07 -13.24
C GLU A 121 2.59 -4.58 -13.08
N ALA A 122 2.15 -5.10 -11.93
CA ALA A 122 2.54 -6.42 -11.48
C ALA A 122 1.46 -7.48 -11.66
N ALA A 123 0.19 -7.10 -11.83
CA ALA A 123 -0.93 -8.01 -11.89
C ALA A 123 -1.59 -8.04 -13.27
N ALA A 124 -2.25 -9.15 -13.59
CA ALA A 124 -3.02 -9.28 -14.84
C ALA A 124 -4.16 -8.25 -14.94
N THR A 125 -4.78 -7.91 -13.81
CA THR A 125 -5.80 -6.86 -13.69
C THR A 125 -5.45 -5.95 -12.52
N SER A 126 -5.39 -4.63 -12.77
CA SER A 126 -5.13 -3.65 -11.70
C SER A 126 -6.35 -3.48 -10.80
N GLN A 127 -6.13 -2.99 -9.58
CA GLN A 127 -7.24 -2.64 -8.67
C GLN A 127 -8.22 -1.62 -9.26
N PHE A 128 -7.74 -0.73 -10.13
CA PHE A 128 -8.60 0.28 -10.76
C PHE A 128 -9.50 -0.34 -11.83
N GLU A 129 -8.97 -1.28 -12.61
CA GLU A 129 -9.80 -2.03 -13.56
C GLU A 129 -10.79 -2.94 -12.84
N GLN A 130 -10.39 -3.60 -11.74
CA GLN A 130 -11.34 -4.39 -10.93
C GLN A 130 -12.44 -3.54 -10.33
N GLN A 131 -12.13 -2.34 -9.83
CA GLN A 131 -13.14 -1.40 -9.35
C GLN A 131 -14.17 -1.11 -10.46
N ALA A 132 -13.71 -0.81 -11.68
CA ALA A 132 -14.60 -0.55 -12.81
C ALA A 132 -15.44 -1.78 -13.19
N ARG A 133 -14.84 -2.96 -13.26
CA ARG A 133 -15.55 -4.22 -13.58
C ARG A 133 -16.63 -4.52 -12.54
N ALA A 134 -16.27 -4.47 -11.26
CA ALA A 134 -17.17 -4.78 -10.14
C ALA A 134 -18.41 -3.88 -10.12
N ILE A 135 -18.24 -2.56 -10.20
CA ILE A 135 -19.37 -1.61 -10.14
C ILE A 135 -20.22 -1.60 -11.42
N CYS A 136 -19.66 -2.03 -12.55
CA CYS A 136 -20.38 -2.15 -13.82
C CYS A 136 -21.04 -3.52 -14.00
N GLY A 137 -20.92 -4.44 -13.03
CA GLY A 137 -21.46 -5.81 -13.14
C GLY A 137 -20.77 -6.67 -14.21
N LEU A 138 -19.53 -6.34 -14.56
CA LEU A 138 -18.72 -7.13 -15.48
C LEU A 138 -17.99 -8.26 -14.71
N PRO A 139 -17.63 -9.36 -15.38
CA PRO A 139 -16.80 -10.39 -14.76
C PRO A 139 -15.48 -9.81 -14.25
N LEU A 140 -15.15 -10.12 -12.99
CA LEU A 140 -13.87 -9.76 -12.41
C LEU A 140 -12.73 -10.38 -13.24
N GLY A 141 -11.64 -9.63 -13.38
CA GLY A 141 -10.44 -10.09 -14.07
C GLY A 141 -9.55 -10.98 -13.20
N SER A 142 -8.56 -11.64 -13.82
CA SER A 142 -7.54 -12.37 -13.07
C SER A 142 -6.71 -11.41 -12.22
N THR A 143 -6.49 -11.77 -10.96
CA THR A 143 -5.61 -11.03 -10.02
C THR A 143 -4.24 -11.65 -9.90
N GLU A 144 -3.89 -12.59 -10.80
CA GLU A 144 -2.57 -13.22 -10.86
C GLU A 144 -1.46 -12.17 -10.89
N LEU A 145 -0.51 -12.32 -9.96
CA LEU A 145 0.70 -11.53 -9.94
C LEU A 145 1.70 -12.10 -10.96
N LEU A 146 1.89 -11.38 -12.06
CA LEU A 146 2.74 -11.78 -13.17
C LEU A 146 4.24 -11.68 -12.83
N ARG A 147 4.60 -10.76 -11.91
CA ARG A 147 5.98 -10.57 -11.41
C ARG A 147 5.97 -10.03 -9.97
N PRO A 148 6.95 -10.40 -9.13
CA PRO A 148 7.20 -9.70 -7.87
C PRO A 148 7.37 -8.20 -8.06
N ALA A 149 6.83 -7.42 -7.13
CA ALA A 149 6.78 -5.96 -7.24
C ALA A 149 6.97 -5.25 -5.90
N ALA A 150 7.58 -4.09 -5.98
CA ALA A 150 7.71 -3.16 -4.87
C ALA A 150 7.28 -1.76 -5.31
N MET A 151 6.45 -1.11 -4.50
CA MET A 151 5.99 0.26 -4.73
C MET A 151 6.51 1.16 -3.62
N VAL A 152 7.04 2.32 -3.98
CA VAL A 152 7.45 3.37 -3.03
C VAL A 152 6.69 4.66 -3.32
N ASN A 153 6.21 5.31 -2.26
CA ASN A 153 5.56 6.61 -2.40
C ASN A 153 6.59 7.72 -2.70
N LEU A 154 6.16 8.67 -3.53
CA LEU A 154 6.87 9.92 -3.78
C LEU A 154 6.12 11.05 -3.06
N LEU A 155 6.72 11.57 -1.99
CA LEU A 155 6.17 12.69 -1.21
C LEU A 155 6.69 14.02 -1.74
N GLY A 156 6.00 15.11 -1.41
CA GLY A 156 6.38 16.46 -1.84
C GLY A 156 7.74 16.91 -1.29
N ASP A 157 8.22 16.26 -0.24
CA ASP A 157 9.56 16.38 0.34
C ASP A 157 10.67 16.19 -0.71
N LEU A 158 10.43 15.35 -1.73
CA LEU A 158 11.38 15.14 -2.84
C LEU A 158 11.65 16.41 -3.66
N TRP A 159 10.77 17.41 -3.59
CA TRP A 159 10.91 18.67 -4.32
C TRP A 159 11.60 19.77 -3.50
N GLU A 160 11.97 19.54 -2.23
CA GLU A 160 12.59 20.58 -1.39
C GLU A 160 13.90 21.11 -1.98
N ALA A 161 14.67 20.25 -2.65
CA ALA A 161 15.93 20.61 -3.30
C ALA A 161 15.78 20.95 -4.80
N GLY A 162 14.54 21.14 -5.30
CA GLY A 162 14.23 21.36 -6.70
C GLY A 162 13.57 20.16 -7.38
N GLU A 163 13.44 20.20 -8.70
CA GLU A 163 12.80 19.12 -9.46
C GLU A 163 13.59 17.81 -9.31
N PRO A 164 12.92 16.67 -9.00
CA PRO A 164 13.58 15.38 -8.90
C PRO A 164 14.25 14.94 -10.20
N ASP A 165 15.38 14.24 -10.11
CA ASP A 165 16.10 13.70 -11.26
C ASP A 165 15.39 12.45 -11.82
N TRP A 166 14.34 12.69 -12.62
CA TRP A 166 13.54 11.64 -13.23
C TRP A 166 14.37 10.71 -14.12
N ALA A 167 15.39 11.24 -14.80
CA ALA A 167 16.24 10.46 -15.68
C ALA A 167 17.05 9.43 -14.89
N ALA A 168 17.65 9.84 -13.76
CA ALA A 168 18.39 8.94 -12.88
C ALA A 168 17.49 7.87 -12.25
N GLY A 169 16.29 8.25 -11.78
CA GLY A 169 15.32 7.30 -11.22
C GLY A 169 14.83 6.28 -12.25
N LEU A 170 14.48 6.72 -13.45
CA LEU A 170 13.96 5.87 -14.53
C LEU A 170 15.03 5.03 -15.25
N ALA A 171 16.31 5.34 -15.05
CA ALA A 171 17.41 4.49 -15.53
C ALA A 171 17.49 3.14 -14.80
N VAL A 172 16.83 3.01 -13.64
CA VAL A 172 16.79 1.76 -12.88
C VAL A 172 15.86 0.73 -13.56
N PRO A 173 16.32 -0.50 -13.84
CA PRO A 173 15.52 -1.50 -14.55
C PRO A 173 14.20 -1.84 -13.85
N GLY A 174 13.15 -2.02 -14.65
CA GLY A 174 11.84 -2.48 -14.18
C GLY A 174 11.00 -1.42 -13.46
N VAL A 175 11.47 -0.16 -13.40
CA VAL A 175 10.78 0.94 -12.72
C VAL A 175 9.76 1.61 -13.65
N LYS A 176 8.60 1.92 -13.08
CA LYS A 176 7.53 2.72 -13.69
C LYS A 176 7.17 3.87 -12.75
N LEU A 177 7.03 5.06 -13.34
CA LEU A 177 6.66 6.28 -12.62
C LEU A 177 5.20 6.62 -12.87
N HIS A 178 4.51 6.94 -11.77
CA HIS A 178 3.16 7.50 -11.77
C HIS A 178 3.15 8.81 -11.01
N LEU A 179 2.86 9.91 -11.69
CA LEU A 179 2.65 11.22 -11.09
C LEU A 179 1.17 11.60 -11.15
N TYR A 180 0.65 12.15 -10.06
CA TYR A 180 -0.78 12.45 -9.92
C TYR A 180 -1.19 13.82 -10.47
N GLY A 181 -0.31 14.53 -11.18
CA GLY A 181 -0.59 15.86 -11.73
C GLY A 181 -0.88 16.96 -10.69
N LYS A 182 -0.47 16.75 -9.43
CA LYS A 182 -0.64 17.74 -8.35
C LYS A 182 0.31 18.92 -8.57
N GLN A 183 -0.24 20.13 -8.67
CA GLN A 183 0.53 21.33 -9.01
C GLN A 183 1.51 21.81 -7.92
N THR A 184 1.25 21.51 -6.65
CA THR A 184 2.03 22.05 -5.54
C THR A 184 2.57 20.92 -4.66
N PRO A 185 3.89 20.67 -4.65
CA PRO A 185 4.49 19.78 -3.67
C PRO A 185 4.37 20.41 -2.27
N ARG A 186 4.05 19.58 -1.28
CA ARG A 186 4.03 19.95 0.15
C ARG A 186 4.60 18.79 0.94
N ILE A 187 5.27 19.08 2.05
CA ILE A 187 5.78 18.07 3.00
C ILE A 187 4.66 17.09 3.35
N GLY A 188 4.96 15.78 3.26
CA GLY A 188 4.02 14.68 3.51
C GLY A 188 2.95 14.47 2.43
N ARG A 189 2.82 15.35 1.43
CA ARG A 189 1.81 15.21 0.38
C ARG A 189 2.26 14.16 -0.64
N LYS A 190 1.50 13.09 -0.80
CA LYS A 190 1.71 12.09 -1.87
C LYS A 190 1.59 12.75 -3.25
N MET A 191 2.68 12.83 -4.01
CA MET A 191 2.77 13.43 -5.35
C MET A 191 2.74 12.38 -6.47
N GLY A 192 3.16 11.16 -6.15
CA GLY A 192 3.19 10.04 -7.07
C GLY A 192 3.68 8.77 -6.39
N HIS A 193 4.01 7.76 -7.18
CA HIS A 193 4.72 6.57 -6.73
C HIS A 193 5.64 6.04 -7.84
N LEU A 194 6.63 5.26 -7.42
CA LEU A 194 7.37 4.37 -8.32
C LEU A 194 6.96 2.93 -8.02
N THR A 195 6.75 2.13 -9.05
CA THR A 195 6.66 0.67 -8.93
C THR A 195 7.86 0.05 -9.65
N ALA A 196 8.56 -0.86 -9.00
CA ALA A 196 9.57 -1.70 -9.64
C ALA A 196 9.07 -3.14 -9.70
N VAL A 197 9.20 -3.78 -10.87
CA VAL A 197 9.00 -5.23 -11.04
C VAL A 197 10.32 -5.91 -11.34
N ALA A 198 10.53 -7.12 -10.83
CA ALA A 198 11.76 -7.89 -11.05
C ALA A 198 11.50 -9.40 -11.01
N GLY A 199 12.56 -10.21 -11.16
CA GLY A 199 12.47 -11.67 -11.06
C GLY A 199 12.28 -12.17 -9.63
N THR A 200 12.65 -11.38 -8.61
CA THR A 200 12.45 -11.68 -7.20
C THR A 200 11.95 -10.45 -6.45
N ILE A 201 11.37 -10.65 -5.26
CA ILE A 201 10.84 -9.55 -4.45
C ILE A 201 11.97 -8.66 -3.89
N GLU A 202 13.12 -9.25 -3.57
CA GLU A 202 14.31 -8.54 -3.09
C GLU A 202 14.83 -7.59 -4.17
N ALA A 203 14.95 -8.07 -5.42
CA ALA A 203 15.38 -7.26 -6.54
C ALA A 203 14.37 -6.14 -6.86
N ALA A 204 13.08 -6.42 -6.78
CA ALA A 204 12.04 -5.40 -6.96
C ALA A 204 12.15 -4.31 -5.88
N ARG A 205 12.29 -4.71 -4.60
CA ARG A 205 12.46 -3.80 -3.47
C ARG A 205 13.73 -2.96 -3.60
N GLU A 206 14.86 -3.58 -3.94
CA GLU A 206 16.13 -2.88 -4.16
C GLU A 206 15.99 -1.84 -5.28
N ASN A 207 15.41 -2.25 -6.42
CA ASN A 207 15.22 -1.35 -7.56
C ASN A 207 14.32 -0.15 -7.23
N ALA A 208 13.19 -0.37 -6.55
CA ALA A 208 12.28 0.72 -6.15
C ALA A 208 12.98 1.73 -5.22
N LEU A 209 13.70 1.24 -4.22
CA LEU A 209 14.44 2.08 -3.28
C LEU A 209 15.62 2.80 -3.95
N ARG A 210 16.37 2.11 -4.81
CA ARG A 210 17.48 2.70 -5.58
C ARG A 210 16.98 3.80 -6.51
N ALA A 211 15.86 3.57 -7.19
CA ALA A 211 15.25 4.55 -8.06
C ALA A 211 14.79 5.80 -7.30
N ARG A 212 14.11 5.62 -6.16
CA ARG A 212 13.70 6.74 -5.31
C ARG A 212 14.89 7.52 -4.76
N THR A 213 15.96 6.86 -4.36
CA THR A 213 17.20 7.53 -3.92
C THR A 213 17.84 8.32 -5.06
N ALA A 214 17.89 7.74 -6.26
CA ALA A 214 18.47 8.37 -7.45
C ALA A 214 17.76 9.68 -7.83
N LEU A 215 16.47 9.83 -7.52
CA LEU A 215 15.72 11.08 -7.72
C LEU A 215 16.31 12.30 -6.99
N THR A 216 17.02 12.07 -5.88
CA THR A 216 17.61 13.15 -5.04
C THR A 216 19.13 13.22 -5.13
N ALA A 217 19.77 12.19 -5.71
CA ALA A 217 21.19 12.15 -5.93
C ALA A 217 21.54 13.09 -7.09
N ARG A 218 21.76 14.38 -6.79
CA ARG A 218 22.26 15.33 -7.78
C ARG A 218 23.52 14.74 -8.42
N ALA A 219 23.56 14.72 -9.75
CA ALA A 219 24.81 14.52 -10.47
C ALA A 219 25.81 15.56 -9.96
N THR A 220 26.77 15.14 -9.15
CA THR A 220 27.95 15.92 -8.81
C THR A 220 28.78 16.08 -10.08
N GLY A 221 28.38 16.99 -10.97
CA GLY A 221 29.08 17.19 -12.23
C GLY A 221 28.26 17.80 -13.33
N GLN A 222 27.81 19.05 -13.17
CA GLN A 222 27.71 20.01 -14.26
C GLN A 222 27.72 21.42 -13.68
N LYS A 223 28.93 21.99 -13.62
CA LYS A 223 29.17 23.44 -13.66
C LYS A 223 29.33 23.84 -15.12
#